data_AF-Q327I1-F1
#
_entry.id   AF-Q327I1-F1
#
_cell.length_a   1.000
_cell.length_b   1.000
_cell.length_c   1.000
_cell.angle_alpha   90.00
_cell.angle_beta   90.00
_cell.angle_gamma   90.00
#
_symmetry.space_group_name_H-M   'P 1'
#
loop_
_entity.id
_entity.type
_entity.pdbx_description
1 polymer ?
#
loop_
_entity_poly.entity_id
_entity_poly.type
_entity_poly.pdbx_seq_one_letter_code
_entity_poly.pdbx_strand_id
1 'polypeptide(L)'
;MTESRQEKLIWLRAQMKLTSLCWALKELAKDIWSRPWSEERRNDWQRWLSLAANSDVPMMKNVAKTIGKRLYGILNAMRHGVSNGNAEALNSKIRLLRIKAKGYRNRERFKLGVMFHYGKLNMAF
;
A
#
# COMPACT_ATOMS: atom_id res chain seq x y z
N MET A 1 -27.02 -2.78 37.86
CA MET A 1 -25.74 -3.06 37.17
C MET A 1 -24.61 -2.72 38.13
N THR A 2 -23.55 -3.51 38.19
CA THR A 2 -22.36 -3.16 39.00
C THR A 2 -21.60 -2.00 38.34
N GLU A 3 -20.90 -1.20 39.15
CA GLU A 3 -20.09 -0.05 38.70
C GLU A 3 -19.08 -0.48 37.62
N SER A 4 -18.37 -1.59 37.81
CA SER A 4 -17.47 -2.19 36.82
C SER A 4 -18.15 -2.51 35.47
N ARG A 5 -19.43 -2.93 35.47
CA ARG A 5 -20.18 -3.17 34.21
C ARG A 5 -20.52 -1.86 33.51
N GLN A 6 -20.81 -0.79 34.26
CA GLN A 6 -21.07 0.53 33.70
C GLN A 6 -19.81 1.12 33.06
N GLU A 7 -18.66 1.04 33.73
CA GLU A 7 -17.36 1.49 33.20
C GLU A 7 -17.00 0.76 31.91
N LYS A 8 -17.15 -0.57 31.88
CA LYS A 8 -16.91 -1.39 30.68
C LYS A 8 -17.82 -0.98 29.52
N LEU A 9 -19.10 -0.70 29.79
CA LEU A 9 -20.04 -0.26 28.76
C LEU A 9 -19.65 1.12 28.18
N ILE A 10 -19.24 2.07 29.01
CA ILE A 10 -18.76 3.39 28.58
C ILE A 10 -17.52 3.24 27.70
N TRP A 11 -16.55 2.41 28.12
CA TRP A 11 -15.35 2.13 27.36
C TRP A 11 -15.67 1.51 25.99
N LEU A 12 -16.55 0.51 25.94
CA LEU A 12 -16.96 -0.12 24.68
C LEU A 12 -17.64 0.86 23.72
N ARG A 13 -18.49 1.77 24.22
CA ARG A 13 -19.11 2.82 23.40
C ARG A 13 -18.06 3.77 22.80
N ALA A 14 -17.06 4.17 23.58
CA ALA A 14 -15.96 4.98 23.08
C ALA A 14 -15.17 4.25 21.98
N GLN A 15 -14.83 2.97 22.20
CA GLN A 15 -14.13 2.16 21.21
C GLN A 15 -14.95 1.97 19.91
N MET A 16 -16.25 1.71 20.01
CA MET A 16 -17.12 1.59 18.83
C MET A 16 -17.13 2.87 17.99
N LYS A 17 -17.12 4.05 18.61
CA LYS A 17 -17.03 5.35 17.91
C LYS A 17 -15.70 5.53 17.17
N LEU A 18 -14.58 5.12 17.79
CA LEU A 18 -13.27 5.19 17.13
C LEU A 18 -13.19 4.20 15.96
N THR A 19 -13.71 2.98 16.14
CA THR A 19 -13.76 1.96 15.08
C THR A 19 -14.61 2.41 13.89
N SER A 20 -15.78 3.01 14.14
CA SER A 20 -16.63 3.51 13.05
C SER A 20 -15.98 4.69 12.32
N LEU A 21 -15.30 5.59 13.04
CA LEU A 21 -14.54 6.69 12.44
C LEU A 21 -13.39 6.18 11.55
N CYS A 22 -12.61 5.20 12.01
CA CYS A 22 -11.58 4.54 11.22
C CYS A 22 -12.15 3.95 9.93
N TRP A 23 -13.25 3.21 10.05
CA TRP A 23 -13.90 2.57 8.90
C TRP A 23 -14.39 3.62 7.89
N ALA A 24 -15.04 4.69 8.35
CA ALA A 24 -15.52 5.77 7.49
C ALA A 24 -14.37 6.45 6.74
N LEU A 25 -13.27 6.78 7.42
CA LEU A 25 -12.10 7.38 6.78
C LEU A 25 -11.47 6.43 5.74
N LYS A 26 -11.41 5.13 6.04
CA LYS A 26 -10.92 4.13 5.09
C LYS A 26 -11.81 4.02 3.86
N GLU A 27 -13.14 4.01 4.01
CA GLU A 27 -14.07 3.95 2.88
C GLU A 27 -14.01 5.22 2.03
N LEU A 28 -13.88 6.40 2.65
CA LEU A 28 -13.67 7.66 1.93
C LEU A 28 -12.38 7.63 1.09
N ALA A 29 -11.28 7.12 1.65
CA ALA A 29 -10.03 6.98 0.89
C ALA A 29 -10.18 6.02 -0.31
N LYS A 30 -10.89 4.90 -0.10
CA LYS A 30 -11.17 3.91 -1.14
C LYS A 30 -12.01 4.51 -2.27
N ASP A 31 -13.04 5.27 -1.92
CA ASP A 31 -13.90 5.96 -2.88
C ASP A 31 -13.07 6.94 -3.73
N ILE A 32 -12.28 7.82 -3.10
CA ILE A 32 -11.38 8.74 -3.81
C ILE A 32 -10.47 7.99 -4.77
N TRP A 33 -9.87 6.88 -4.32
CA TRP A 33 -8.98 6.04 -5.13
C TRP A 33 -9.66 5.41 -6.35
N SER A 34 -10.92 4.99 -6.22
CA SER A 34 -11.68 4.35 -7.32
C SER A 34 -12.21 5.33 -8.38
N ARG A 35 -12.19 6.63 -8.12
CA ARG A 35 -12.71 7.62 -9.06
C ARG A 35 -11.76 7.80 -10.27
N PRO A 36 -12.30 8.14 -11.46
CA PRO A 36 -11.48 8.54 -12.60
C PRO A 36 -10.56 9.71 -12.26
N TRP A 37 -9.43 9.79 -12.98
CA TRP A 37 -8.48 10.88 -12.82
C TRP A 37 -9.13 12.23 -13.16
N SER A 38 -8.92 13.20 -12.27
CA SER A 38 -9.17 14.62 -12.50
C SER A 38 -8.14 15.43 -11.71
N GLU A 39 -7.88 16.67 -12.10
CA GLU A 39 -6.95 17.54 -11.37
C GLU A 39 -7.44 17.81 -9.93
N GLU A 40 -8.75 17.74 -9.71
CA GLU A 40 -9.39 17.88 -8.40
C GLU A 40 -9.07 16.76 -7.42
N ARG A 41 -8.59 15.58 -7.90
CA ARG A 41 -8.23 14.46 -7.02
C ARG A 41 -7.20 14.85 -5.97
N ARG A 42 -6.30 15.80 -6.27
CA ARG A 42 -5.38 16.36 -5.28
C ARG A 42 -6.14 17.01 -4.12
N ASN A 43 -7.18 17.79 -4.41
CA ASN A 43 -7.99 18.47 -3.39
C ASN A 43 -8.79 17.47 -2.56
N ASP A 44 -9.34 16.43 -3.20
CA ASP A 44 -10.04 15.34 -2.50
C ASP A 44 -9.12 14.67 -1.47
N TRP A 45 -7.90 14.31 -1.88
CA TRP A 45 -6.91 13.73 -0.98
C TRP A 45 -6.46 14.70 0.11
N GLN A 46 -6.28 15.99 -0.18
CA GLN A 46 -5.92 16.99 0.85
C GLN A 46 -7.03 17.16 1.89
N ARG A 47 -8.30 17.18 1.48
CA ARG A 47 -9.44 17.19 2.40
C ARG A 47 -9.43 15.94 3.28
N TRP A 48 -9.23 14.77 2.66
CA TRP A 48 -9.14 13.51 3.40
C TRP A 48 -7.97 13.49 4.40
N LEU A 49 -6.80 14.00 4.00
CA LEU A 49 -5.62 14.11 4.87
C LEU A 49 -5.90 14.98 6.08
N SER A 50 -6.57 16.13 5.90
CA SER A 50 -6.99 17.00 6.99
C SER A 50 -7.95 16.31 7.94
N LEU A 51 -8.96 15.58 7.43
CA LEU A 51 -9.89 14.82 8.26
C LEU A 51 -9.17 13.72 9.06
N ALA A 52 -8.29 12.96 8.42
CA ALA A 52 -7.57 11.87 9.06
C ALA A 52 -6.53 12.37 10.09
N ALA A 53 -5.84 13.48 9.81
CA ALA A 53 -4.89 14.10 10.74
C ALA A 53 -5.58 14.71 11.98
N ASN A 54 -6.78 15.26 11.83
CA ASN A 54 -7.58 15.81 12.92
C ASN A 54 -8.41 14.76 13.66
N SER A 55 -8.47 13.51 13.18
CA SER A 55 -9.20 12.45 13.87
C SER A 55 -8.58 12.08 15.22
N ASP A 56 -9.37 11.69 16.21
CA ASP A 56 -8.88 11.27 17.53
C ASP A 56 -8.21 9.88 17.54
N VAL A 57 -7.95 9.29 16.37
CA VAL A 57 -7.36 7.96 16.25
C VAL A 57 -5.87 8.09 15.91
N PRO A 58 -4.93 7.77 16.83
CA PRO A 58 -3.49 7.87 16.58
C PRO A 58 -3.03 7.12 15.33
N MET A 59 -3.62 5.94 15.07
CA MET A 59 -3.33 5.15 13.88
C MET A 59 -3.69 5.90 12.58
N MET A 60 -4.84 6.58 12.54
CA MET A 60 -5.26 7.35 11.37
C MET A 60 -4.36 8.56 11.14
N LYS A 61 -3.89 9.23 12.19
CA LYS A 61 -2.90 10.32 12.08
C LYS A 61 -1.60 9.83 11.41
N ASN A 62 -1.12 8.64 11.79
CA ASN A 62 0.07 8.03 11.19
C ASN A 62 -0.14 7.66 9.72
N VAL A 63 -1.32 7.12 9.38
CA VAL A 63 -1.69 6.84 7.99
C VAL A 63 -1.75 8.13 7.18
N ALA A 64 -2.36 9.19 7.70
CA ALA A 64 -2.41 10.50 7.06
C ALA A 64 -1.00 11.03 6.76
N LYS A 65 -0.08 10.97 7.73
CA LYS A 65 1.32 11.36 7.52
C LYS A 65 2.00 10.55 6.41
N THR A 66 1.77 9.24 6.37
CA THR A 66 2.35 8.33 5.38
C THR A 66 1.82 8.61 3.97
N ILE A 67 0.50 8.77 3.84
CA ILE A 67 -0.16 9.09 2.57
C ILE A 67 0.24 10.49 2.12
N GLY A 68 0.27 11.49 3.00
CA GLY A 68 0.71 12.84 2.69
C GLY A 68 2.11 12.88 2.11
N LYS A 69 3.06 12.15 2.71
CA LYS A 69 4.43 12.02 2.18
C LYS A 69 4.49 11.36 0.80
N ARG A 70 3.55 10.46 0.49
CA ARG A 70 3.52 9.68 -0.76
C ARG A 70 2.46 10.17 -1.75
N LEU A 71 1.81 11.30 -1.49
CA LEU A 71 0.64 11.75 -2.23
C LEU A 71 0.94 11.93 -3.73
N TYR A 72 2.13 12.45 -4.06
CA TYR A 72 2.58 12.57 -5.45
C TYR A 72 2.57 11.24 -6.19
N GLY A 73 3.09 10.17 -5.57
CA GLY A 73 3.09 8.83 -6.16
C GLY A 73 1.68 8.24 -6.31
N ILE A 74 0.81 8.49 -5.33
CA ILE A 74 -0.60 8.08 -5.36
C ILE A 74 -1.32 8.76 -6.53
N LEU A 75 -1.17 10.07 -6.69
CA LEU A 75 -1.77 10.82 -7.78
C LEU A 75 -1.24 10.36 -9.14
N ASN A 76 0.06 10.12 -9.27
CA ASN A 76 0.64 9.59 -10.52
C ASN A 76 0.10 8.19 -10.86
N ALA A 77 -0.05 7.33 -9.85
CA ALA A 77 -0.63 6.00 -10.04
C ALA A 77 -2.10 6.09 -10.50
N MET A 78 -2.89 7.01 -9.93
CA MET A 78 -4.26 7.27 -10.38
C MET A 78 -4.31 7.83 -11.81
N ARG A 79 -3.41 8.76 -12.15
CA ARG A 79 -3.38 9.42 -13.46
C ARG A 79 -3.00 8.47 -14.59
N HIS A 80 -1.98 7.65 -14.38
CA HIS A 80 -1.38 6.84 -15.44
C HIS A 80 -1.78 5.38 -15.38
N GLY A 81 -2.26 4.88 -14.22
CA GLY A 81 -2.48 3.45 -14.01
C GLY A 81 -1.20 2.62 -14.04
N VAL A 82 -0.03 3.26 -14.03
CA VAL A 82 1.27 2.59 -14.13
C VAL A 82 1.82 2.32 -12.74
N SER A 83 2.30 1.09 -12.54
CA SER A 83 3.05 0.70 -11.34
C SER A 83 4.33 -0.03 -11.71
N ASN A 84 5.34 0.08 -10.84
CA ASN A 84 6.58 -0.67 -10.96
C ASN A 84 6.44 -2.15 -10.49
N GLY A 85 5.23 -2.57 -10.12
CA GLY A 85 4.98 -3.87 -9.49
C GLY A 85 5.45 -5.06 -10.33
N ASN A 86 5.28 -4.99 -11.66
CA ASN A 86 5.76 -6.05 -12.56
C ASN A 86 7.29 -6.17 -12.58
N ALA A 87 8.00 -5.04 -12.60
CA ALA A 87 9.46 -5.03 -12.56
C ALA A 87 9.97 -5.49 -11.18
N GLU A 88 9.31 -5.09 -10.09
CA GLU A 88 9.63 -5.55 -8.73
C GLU A 88 9.37 -7.04 -8.54
N ALA A 89 8.29 -7.56 -9.10
CA ALA A 89 7.99 -8.99 -9.12
C ALA A 89 9.07 -9.77 -9.89
N LEU A 90 9.51 -9.26 -11.04
CA LEU A 90 10.62 -9.85 -11.79
C LEU A 90 11.93 -9.82 -11.00
N ASN A 91 12.27 -8.69 -10.36
CA ASN A 91 13.46 -8.57 -9.50
C ASN A 91 13.43 -9.57 -8.33
N SER A 92 12.25 -9.79 -7.74
CA SER A 92 12.04 -10.76 -6.66
C SER A 92 12.25 -12.20 -7.16
N LYS A 93 11.76 -12.53 -8.36
CA LYS A 93 12.00 -13.82 -9.02
C LYS A 93 13.49 -14.05 -9.32
N ILE A 94 14.18 -13.04 -9.85
CA ILE A 94 15.63 -13.08 -10.10
C ILE A 94 16.42 -13.28 -8.80
N ARG A 95 16.04 -12.60 -7.71
CA ARG A 95 16.63 -12.80 -6.38
C ARG A 95 16.40 -14.23 -5.88
N LEU A 96 15.20 -14.76 -6.04
CA LEU A 96 14.87 -16.14 -5.65
C LEU A 96 15.70 -17.16 -6.44
N LEU A 97 15.89 -16.96 -7.74
CA LEU A 97 16.76 -17.80 -8.56
C LEU A 97 18.19 -17.85 -7.99
N ARG A 98 18.76 -16.69 -7.63
CA ARG A 98 20.08 -16.62 -6.99
C ARG A 98 20.13 -17.40 -5.67
N ILE A 99 19.09 -17.31 -4.85
CA ILE A 99 19.00 -18.03 -3.56
C ILE A 99 18.91 -19.54 -3.80
N LYS A 100 18.06 -19.99 -4.73
CA LYS A 100 17.91 -21.42 -5.06
C LYS A 100 19.20 -22.04 -5.57
N ALA A 101 19.97 -21.30 -6.36
CA ALA A 101 21.29 -21.73 -6.84
C ALA A 101 22.38 -21.72 -5.74
N LYS A 102 22.05 -21.31 -4.51
CA LYS A 102 23.00 -21.07 -3.40
C LYS A 102 24.10 -20.06 -3.77
N GLY A 103 23.75 -19.09 -4.61
CA GLY A 103 24.67 -18.11 -5.17
C GLY A 103 25.36 -18.58 -6.44
N TYR A 104 25.49 -17.67 -7.40
CA TYR A 104 26.26 -17.91 -8.62
C TYR A 104 27.68 -17.41 -8.42
N ARG A 105 28.68 -18.27 -8.65
CA ARG A 105 30.12 -17.90 -8.60
C ARG A 105 30.56 -17.04 -9.78
N ASN A 106 29.82 -17.07 -10.90
CA ASN A 106 30.14 -16.34 -12.12
C ASN A 106 28.91 -15.53 -12.57
N ARG A 107 29.11 -14.24 -12.84
CA ARG A 107 28.05 -13.30 -13.25
C ARG A 107 27.42 -13.65 -14.59
N GLU A 108 28.18 -14.14 -15.56
CA GLU A 108 27.66 -14.55 -16.87
C GLU A 108 26.77 -15.79 -16.76
N ARG A 109 27.12 -16.74 -15.88
CA ARG A 109 26.23 -17.88 -15.57
C ARG A 109 24.93 -17.44 -14.92
N PHE A 110 24.97 -16.42 -14.08
CA PHE A 110 23.76 -15.85 -13.50
C PHE A 110 22.88 -15.18 -14.55
N LYS A 111 23.45 -14.34 -15.43
CA LYS A 111 22.72 -13.72 -16.54
C LYS A 111 22.09 -14.78 -17.44
N LEU A 112 22.83 -15.83 -17.81
CA LEU A 112 22.32 -16.95 -18.60
C LEU A 112 21.15 -17.64 -17.88
N GLY A 113 21.27 -17.91 -16.58
CA GLY A 113 20.18 -18.47 -15.79
C GLY A 113 18.94 -17.56 -15.77
N VAL A 114 19.12 -16.25 -15.65
CA VAL A 114 18.01 -15.28 -15.71
C VAL A 114 17.35 -15.29 -17.10
N MET A 115 18.13 -15.29 -18.19
CA MET A 115 17.61 -15.36 -19.56
C MET A 115 16.89 -16.68 -19.84
N PHE A 116 17.42 -17.79 -19.34
CA PHE A 116 16.81 -19.11 -19.45
C PHE A 116 15.44 -19.17 -18.75
N HIS A 117 15.37 -18.70 -17.50
CA HIS A 117 14.12 -18.78 -16.72
C HIS A 117 13.09 -17.71 -17.06
N TYR A 118 13.53 -16.50 -17.44
CA TYR A 118 12.65 -15.33 -17.57
C TYR A 118 12.78 -14.57 -18.89
N GLY A 119 13.82 -14.84 -19.68
CA GLY A 119 14.11 -14.16 -20.96
C GLY A 119 13.66 -14.90 -22.21
N LYS A 120 12.96 -16.04 -22.08
CA LYS A 120 12.55 -16.90 -23.20
C LYS A 120 13.72 -17.25 -24.12
N LEU A 121 14.87 -17.60 -23.54
CA LEU A 121 16.04 -17.99 -24.31
C LEU A 121 15.69 -19.17 -25.24
N ASN A 122 15.99 -19.02 -26.53
CA ASN A 122 15.82 -20.12 -27.48
C ASN A 122 16.85 -21.21 -27.17
N MET A 123 16.37 -22.42 -26.91
CA MET A 123 17.18 -23.61 -26.61
C MET A 123 17.29 -24.56 -27.80
N ALA A 124 16.69 -24.21 -28.94
CA ALA A 124 16.90 -24.95 -30.17
C ALA A 124 18.33 -24.65 -30.65
N PHE A 125 19.19 -25.65 -30.51
CA PHE A 125 20.47 -25.77 -31.20
C PHE A 125 20.30 -26.80 -32.30
#